data_AF-A0A954HI68-F1
#
_entry.id   AF-A0A954HI68-F1
#
_cell.length_a   1.000
_cell.length_b   1.000
_cell.length_c   1.000
_cell.angle_alpha   90.00
_cell.angle_beta   90.00
_cell.angle_gamma   90.00
#
_symmetry.space_group_name_H-M   'P 1'
#
loop_
_entity.id
_entity.type
_entity.pdbx_description
1 polymer ?
#
loop_
_entity_poly.entity_id
_entity_poly.type
_entity_poly.pdbx_seq_one_letter_code
_entity_poly.pdbx_strand_id
1 'polypeptide(L)'
;MLPPPHLILEQLDSGLLLPREQMTLLNHDDCLDRRDTDREFEKEWLRCREQIESGWWNLEPSLDSEFLVDAIREASFMTMNDATGHHEIASCVSDDFDLISRGSILLLNDDFLKSLWVTYTHHRIPPDRQD
;
A
#
# COMPACT_ATOMS: atom_id res chain seq x y z
N MET A 1 5.10 -13.49 3.88
CA MET A 1 5.64 -12.62 4.94
C MET A 1 5.72 -11.23 4.36
N LEU A 2 5.45 -10.18 5.14
CA LEU A 2 5.63 -8.81 4.66
C LEU A 2 7.13 -8.49 4.54
N PRO A 3 7.54 -7.70 3.55
CA PRO A 3 8.93 -7.30 3.41
C PRO A 3 9.32 -6.31 4.51
N PRO A 4 10.59 -6.28 4.95
CA PRO A 4 11.12 -5.18 5.75
C PRO A 4 10.87 -3.81 5.08
N PRO A 5 10.52 -2.75 5.84
CA PRO A 5 10.15 -1.47 5.23
C PRO A 5 11.24 -0.83 4.36
N HIS A 6 12.52 -0.99 4.71
CA HIS A 6 13.61 -0.46 3.87
C HIS A 6 13.64 -1.09 2.47
N LEU A 7 13.25 -2.36 2.33
CA LEU A 7 13.13 -3.02 1.03
C LEU A 7 11.87 -2.59 0.27
N ILE A 8 10.83 -2.12 0.96
CA ILE A 8 9.67 -1.51 0.29
C ILE A 8 10.12 -0.21 -0.38
N LEU A 9 10.79 0.66 0.39
CA LEU A 9 11.26 1.94 -0.12
C LEU A 9 12.24 1.77 -1.29
N GLU A 10 13.21 0.86 -1.17
CA GLU A 10 14.16 0.56 -2.25
C GLU A 10 13.45 0.13 -3.54
N GLN A 11 12.41 -0.70 -3.44
CA GLN A 11 11.66 -1.17 -4.61
C GLN A 11 10.71 -0.11 -5.20
N LEU A 12 10.24 0.85 -4.39
CA LEU A 12 9.52 2.02 -4.88
C LEU A 12 10.46 2.93 -5.66
N ASP A 13 11.62 3.26 -5.08
CA ASP A 13 12.64 4.13 -5.69
C ASP A 13 13.21 3.54 -6.97
N SER A 14 13.33 2.21 -7.06
CA SER A 14 13.76 1.52 -8.29
C SER A 14 12.66 1.40 -9.34
N GLY A 15 11.42 1.78 -9.02
CA GLY A 15 10.25 1.61 -9.89
C GLY A 15 9.81 0.15 -10.07
N LEU A 16 10.23 -0.76 -9.20
CA LEU A 16 9.89 -2.19 -9.30
C LEU A 16 8.44 -2.44 -8.88
N LEU A 17 7.95 -1.79 -7.83
CA LEU A 17 6.57 -2.02 -7.34
C LEU A 17 5.52 -1.29 -8.16
N LEU A 18 5.85 -0.08 -8.61
CA LEU A 18 4.94 0.81 -9.34
C LEU A 18 5.58 1.23 -10.68
N PRO A 19 5.82 0.29 -11.61
CA PRO A 19 6.48 0.61 -12.87
C PRO A 19 5.60 1.56 -13.68
N ARG A 20 6.17 2.74 -13.99
CA ARG A 20 5.45 3.85 -14.64
C ARG A 20 4.67 3.43 -15.88
N GLU A 21 5.29 2.63 -16.75
CA GLU A 21 4.68 2.18 -18.00
C GLU A 21 3.40 1.36 -17.78
N GLN A 22 3.31 0.61 -16.68
CA GLN A 22 2.12 -0.17 -16.36
C GLN A 22 1.08 0.69 -15.66
N MET A 23 1.51 1.56 -14.73
CA MET A 23 0.60 2.45 -14.00
C MET A 23 -0.11 3.44 -14.95
N THR A 24 0.56 3.89 -16.01
CA THR A 24 -0.04 4.77 -17.05
C THR A 24 -1.13 4.09 -17.89
N LEU A 25 -1.22 2.76 -17.88
CA LEU A 25 -2.20 2.00 -18.66
C LEU A 25 -3.47 1.66 -17.87
N LEU A 26 -3.51 1.99 -16.58
CA LEU A 26 -4.65 1.71 -15.72
C LEU A 26 -5.84 2.61 -16.11
N ASN A 27 -7.04 2.05 -16.05
CA ASN A 27 -8.25 2.86 -16.01
C ASN A 27 -8.52 3.25 -14.54
N HIS A 28 -8.16 4.48 -14.18
CA HIS A 28 -8.23 4.95 -12.79
C HIS A 28 -9.65 4.98 -12.25
N ASP A 29 -10.63 5.38 -13.08
CA ASP A 29 -12.04 5.41 -12.70
C ASP A 29 -12.53 3.99 -12.38
N ASP A 30 -12.23 3.00 -13.24
CA ASP A 30 -12.59 1.61 -12.99
C ASP A 30 -11.90 1.07 -11.72
N CYS A 31 -10.65 1.45 -11.46
CA CYS A 31 -9.93 1.05 -10.24
C CYS A 31 -10.62 1.58 -8.98
N LEU A 32 -10.99 2.87 -8.98
CA LEU A 32 -11.68 3.53 -7.87
C LEU A 32 -13.08 2.93 -7.69
N ASP A 33 -13.85 2.77 -8.76
CA ASP A 33 -15.19 2.17 -8.72
C ASP A 33 -15.15 0.73 -8.16
N ARG A 34 -14.17 -0.08 -8.58
CA ARG A 34 -13.98 -1.43 -8.02
C ARG A 34 -13.64 -1.38 -6.53
N ARG A 35 -12.80 -0.44 -6.12
CA ARG A 35 -12.40 -0.28 -4.71
C ARG A 35 -13.58 0.13 -3.84
N ASP A 36 -14.41 1.07 -4.31
CA ASP A 36 -15.55 1.59 -3.57
C ASP A 36 -16.74 0.61 -3.50
N THR A 37 -16.84 -0.31 -4.47
CA THR A 37 -17.93 -1.29 -4.52
C THR A 37 -17.60 -2.64 -3.88
N ASP A 38 -16.32 -2.96 -3.66
CA ASP A 38 -15.86 -4.21 -3.06
C ASP A 38 -15.94 -4.17 -1.53
N ARG A 39 -17.10 -4.58 -1.00
CA ARG A 39 -17.37 -4.60 0.45
C ARG A 39 -16.46 -5.51 1.26
N GLU A 40 -15.98 -6.61 0.68
CA GLU A 40 -15.07 -7.51 1.40
C GLU A 40 -13.67 -6.91 1.49
N PHE A 41 -13.21 -6.22 0.44
CA PHE A 41 -11.97 -5.45 0.49
C PHE A 41 -12.06 -4.34 1.53
N GLU A 42 -13.11 -3.50 1.50
CA GLU A 42 -13.31 -2.42 2.45
C GLU A 42 -13.27 -2.93 3.90
N LYS A 43 -14.03 -3.99 4.18
CA LYS A 43 -14.09 -4.61 5.51
C LYS A 43 -12.73 -5.08 6.01
N GLU A 44 -11.98 -5.81 5.18
CA GLU A 44 -10.65 -6.31 5.57
C GLU A 44 -9.62 -5.20 5.69
N TRP A 45 -9.70 -4.19 4.82
CA TRP A 45 -8.84 -3.00 4.89
C TRP A 45 -9.05 -2.24 6.19
N LEU A 46 -10.31 -1.97 6.55
CA LEU A 46 -10.67 -1.31 7.82
C LEU A 46 -10.24 -2.14 9.03
N ARG A 47 -10.46 -3.46 9.02
CA ARG A 47 -10.01 -4.36 10.09
C ARG A 47 -8.50 -4.27 10.29
N CYS A 48 -7.72 -4.34 9.21
CA CYS A 48 -6.26 -4.24 9.28
C CYS A 48 -5.81 -2.86 9.75
N ARG A 49 -6.45 -1.78 9.28
CA ARG A 49 -6.15 -0.43 9.76
C ARG A 49 -6.37 -0.31 11.27
N GLU A 50 -7.51 -0.74 11.79
CA GLU A 50 -7.83 -0.69 13.22
C GLU A 50 -6.83 -1.51 14.05
N GLN A 51 -6.47 -2.71 13.58
CA GLN A 51 -5.46 -3.55 14.22
C GLN A 51 -4.08 -2.87 14.23
N ILE A 52 -3.68 -2.27 13.12
CA ILE A 52 -2.41 -1.55 12.98
C ILE A 52 -2.39 -0.32 13.88
N GLU A 53 -3.44 0.50 13.87
CA GLU A 53 -3.54 1.68 14.73
C GLU A 53 -3.36 1.28 16.19
N SER A 54 -4.14 0.30 16.67
CA SER A 54 -4.03 -0.20 18.04
C SER A 54 -2.62 -0.75 18.35
N GLY A 55 -2.02 -1.52 17.44
CA GLY A 55 -0.67 -2.04 17.60
C GLY A 55 0.40 -0.94 17.63
N TRP A 56 0.26 0.07 16.76
CA TRP A 56 1.20 1.17 16.60
C TRP A 56 1.26 2.04 17.86
N TRP A 57 0.10 2.38 18.44
CA TRP A 57 0.02 3.10 19.70
C TRP A 57 0.70 2.37 20.85
N ASN A 58 0.61 1.03 20.88
CA ASN A 58 1.22 0.22 21.94
C ASN A 58 2.72 -0.04 21.74
N LEU A 59 3.21 -0.01 20.49
CA LEU A 59 4.61 -0.28 20.17
C LEU A 59 5.53 0.90 20.55
N GLU A 60 5.02 2.13 20.54
CA GLU A 60 5.81 3.37 20.64
C GLU A 60 6.99 3.36 19.64
N PRO A 61 6.70 3.53 18.33
CA PRO A 61 7.70 3.36 17.30
C PRO A 61 8.81 4.40 17.41
N SER A 62 10.02 3.98 17.05
CA SER A 62 11.15 4.91 16.97
C SER A 62 10.93 5.97 15.89
N LEU A 63 11.56 7.13 16.04
CA LEU A 63 11.56 8.19 15.02
C LEU A 63 12.03 7.68 13.65
N ASP A 64 12.99 6.76 13.63
CA ASP A 64 13.48 6.14 12.38
C ASP A 64 12.39 5.30 11.70
N SER A 65 11.55 4.63 12.49
CA SER A 65 10.42 3.85 11.97
C SER A 65 9.32 4.75 11.41
N GLU A 66 9.01 5.86 12.10
CA GLU A 66 8.04 6.84 11.60
C GLU A 66 8.53 7.50 10.31
N PHE A 67 9.79 7.96 10.30
CA PHE A 67 10.40 8.55 9.10
C PHE A 67 10.37 7.59 7.91
N LEU A 68 10.67 6.31 8.13
CA LEU A 68 10.67 5.32 7.07
C LEU A 68 9.25 5.06 6.51
N VAL A 69 8.23 5.03 7.38
CA VAL A 69 6.84 4.90 6.94
C VAL A 69 6.43 6.14 6.12
N ASP A 70 6.75 7.34 6.60
CA ASP A 70 6.43 8.59 5.90
C ASP A 70 7.12 8.67 4.53
N ALA A 71 8.40 8.26 4.44
CA ALA A 71 9.13 8.19 3.18
C ALA A 71 8.49 7.22 2.18
N ILE A 72 8.01 6.05 2.65
CA ILE A 72 7.31 5.08 1.79
C ILE A 72 5.97 5.63 1.30
N ARG A 73 5.21 6.32 2.17
CA ARG A 73 3.95 6.98 1.81
C ARG A 73 4.19 8.04 0.73
N GLU A 74 5.17 8.92 0.95
CA GLU A 74 5.52 9.97 -0.01
C GLU A 74 5.98 9.38 -1.35
N ALA A 75 6.91 8.41 -1.33
CA ALA A 75 7.43 7.79 -2.54
C ALA A 75 6.33 7.10 -3.36
N SER A 76 5.44 6.35 -2.71
CA SER A 76 4.33 5.68 -3.40
C SER A 76 3.28 6.65 -3.94
N PHE A 77 2.94 7.69 -3.18
CA PHE A 77 2.05 8.76 -3.63
C PHE A 77 2.62 9.48 -4.86
N MET A 78 3.87 9.96 -4.76
CA MET A 78 4.52 10.72 -5.84
C MET A 78 4.66 9.86 -7.09
N THR A 79 5.07 8.59 -6.95
CA THR A 79 5.21 7.68 -8.08
C THR A 79 3.88 7.47 -8.81
N MET A 80 2.79 7.23 -8.07
CA MET A 80 1.47 7.09 -8.68
C MET A 80 0.98 8.39 -9.30
N ASN A 81 1.09 9.50 -8.58
CA ASN A 81 0.63 10.79 -9.05
C ASN A 81 1.36 11.23 -10.32
N ASP A 82 2.67 10.99 -10.41
CA ASP A 82 3.48 11.32 -11.60
C ASP A 82 3.22 10.38 -12.77
N ALA A 83 2.78 9.15 -12.51
CA ALA A 83 2.41 8.19 -13.54
C ALA A 83 0.99 8.44 -14.09
N THR A 84 0.03 8.73 -13.22
CA THR A 84 -1.39 8.77 -13.57
C THR A 84 -1.93 10.19 -13.73
N GLY A 85 -1.38 11.15 -12.99
CA GLY A 85 -1.99 12.48 -12.83
C GLY A 85 -3.27 12.47 -11.99
N HIS A 86 -3.60 11.36 -11.34
CA HIS A 86 -4.82 11.18 -10.55
C HIS A 86 -4.49 11.08 -9.06
N HIS A 87 -4.82 12.13 -8.31
CA HIS A 87 -4.55 12.23 -6.87
C HIS A 87 -5.31 11.20 -6.02
N GLU A 88 -6.53 10.84 -6.39
CA GLU A 88 -7.36 9.92 -5.60
C GLU A 88 -6.76 8.51 -5.57
N ILE A 89 -6.41 7.97 -6.74
CA ILE A 89 -5.76 6.65 -6.81
C ILE A 89 -4.38 6.67 -6.16
N ALA A 90 -3.63 7.77 -6.29
CA ALA A 90 -2.34 7.92 -5.61
C ALA A 90 -2.49 7.91 -4.08
N SER A 91 -3.55 8.53 -3.56
CA SER A 91 -3.88 8.51 -2.13
C SER A 91 -4.21 7.10 -1.66
N CYS A 92 -5.05 6.36 -2.39
CA CYS A 92 -5.37 4.97 -2.06
C CYS A 92 -4.13 4.06 -2.03
N VAL A 93 -3.23 4.22 -3.01
CA VAL A 93 -1.98 3.45 -3.06
C VAL A 93 -1.06 3.83 -1.89
N SER A 94 -0.91 5.12 -1.59
CA SER A 94 -0.14 5.58 -0.44
C SER A 94 -0.66 5.01 0.88
N ASP A 95 -1.98 4.94 1.05
CA ASP A 95 -2.59 4.41 2.27
C ASP A 95 -2.39 2.88 2.36
N ASP A 96 -2.44 2.15 1.25
CA ASP A 96 -2.11 0.72 1.24
C ASP A 96 -0.65 0.47 1.65
N PHE A 97 0.28 1.29 1.16
CA PHE A 97 1.70 1.20 1.54
C PHE A 97 1.96 1.58 3.00
N ASP A 98 1.16 2.48 3.59
CA ASP A 98 1.16 2.73 5.04
C ASP A 98 0.77 1.46 5.81
N LEU A 99 -0.34 0.81 5.44
CA LEU A 99 -0.80 -0.43 6.07
C LEU A 99 0.26 -1.54 5.96
N ILE A 100 0.85 -1.73 4.78
CA ILE A 100 1.88 -2.74 4.55
C ILE A 100 3.12 -2.46 5.42
N SER A 101 3.57 -1.20 5.45
CA SER A 101 4.80 -0.82 6.16
C SER A 101 4.65 -0.92 7.66
N ARG A 102 3.56 -0.38 8.21
CA ARG A 102 3.28 -0.47 9.65
C ARG A 102 2.99 -1.91 10.08
N GLY A 103 2.25 -2.67 9.27
CA GLY A 103 2.02 -4.09 9.50
C GLY A 103 3.31 -4.91 9.51
N SER A 104 4.27 -4.56 8.66
CA SER A 104 5.61 -5.16 8.65
C SER A 104 6.39 -4.87 9.93
N ILE A 105 6.41 -3.62 10.38
CA ILE A 105 7.08 -3.20 11.62
C ILE A 105 6.47 -3.87 12.86
N LEU A 106 5.15 -4.01 12.88
CA LEU A 106 4.41 -4.71 13.92
C LEU A 106 4.52 -6.24 13.83
N LEU A 107 5.27 -6.76 12.84
CA LEU A 107 5.45 -8.19 12.58
C LEU A 107 4.11 -8.95 12.42
N LEU A 108 3.10 -8.28 11.84
CA LEU A 108 1.78 -8.88 11.65
C LEU A 108 1.84 -10.01 10.61
N ASN A 109 1.31 -11.16 11.00
CA ASN A 109 1.13 -12.31 10.11
C ASN A 109 -0.30 -12.35 9.57
N ASP A 110 -0.70 -11.30 8.84
CA ASP A 110 -2.06 -11.13 8.34
C ASP A 110 -2.17 -11.47 6.85
N ASP A 111 -3.17 -12.26 6.46
CA ASP A 111 -3.32 -12.73 5.08
C ASP A 111 -3.82 -11.65 4.12
N PHE A 112 -4.61 -10.68 4.59
CA PHE A 112 -5.03 -9.55 3.78
C PHE A 112 -3.83 -8.65 3.47
N LEU A 113 -3.00 -8.33 4.47
CA LEU A 113 -1.78 -7.53 4.24
C LEU A 113 -0.80 -8.22 3.28
N LYS A 114 -0.63 -9.55 3.40
CA LYS A 114 0.17 -10.31 2.44
C LYS A 114 -0.42 -10.26 1.04
N SER A 115 -1.75 -10.37 0.92
CA SER A 115 -2.44 -10.27 -0.36
C SER A 115 -2.24 -8.88 -0.99
N LEU A 116 -2.39 -7.80 -0.22
CA LEU A 116 -2.08 -6.43 -0.67
C LEU A 116 -0.66 -6.34 -1.22
N TRP A 117 0.34 -6.79 -0.44
CA TRP A 117 1.73 -6.79 -0.89
C TRP A 117 1.92 -7.59 -2.18
N VAL A 118 1.33 -8.79 -2.28
CA VAL A 118 1.39 -9.63 -3.48
C VAL A 118 0.81 -8.89 -4.69
N THR A 119 -0.32 -8.20 -4.56
CA THR A 119 -0.92 -7.43 -5.65
C THR A 119 0.04 -6.38 -6.21
N TYR A 120 0.73 -5.63 -5.34
CA TYR A 120 1.73 -4.64 -5.77
C TYR A 120 2.99 -5.27 -6.38
N THR A 121 3.46 -6.43 -5.88
CA THR A 121 4.57 -7.14 -6.53
C THR A 121 4.22 -7.72 -7.91
N HIS A 122 2.93 -7.77 -8.25
CA HIS A 122 2.44 -8.09 -9.60
C HIS A 122 2.06 -6.83 -10.38
N HIS A 123 2.42 -5.64 -9.88
CA HIS A 123 2.18 -4.34 -10.48
C HIS A 123 0.69 -4.06 -10.76
N ARG A 124 -0.18 -4.48 -9.84
CA ARG A 124 -1.62 -4.25 -9.92
C ARG A 124 -2.07 -3.39 -8.73
N ILE A 125 -3.26 -2.81 -8.85
CA ILE A 125 -3.86 -1.99 -7.79
C ILE A 125 -5.01 -2.76 -7.12
N PRO A 126 -5.03 -2.91 -5.80
CA PRO A 126 -6.15 -3.53 -5.07
C PRO A 126 -7.49 -2.81 -5.31
N PRO A 127 -8.63 -3.52 -5.35
CA PRO A 127 -8.83 -4.92 -4.96
C PRO A 127 -8.64 -5.91 -6.12
N ASP A 128 -7.75 -5.67 -7.07
CA ASP A 128 -7.56 -6.57 -8.21
C ASP A 128 -7.03 -7.97 -7.80
N ARG A 129 -7.97 -8.87 -7.46
CA ARG A 129 -7.70 -10.27 -7.09
C ARG A 129 -7.48 -11.07 -8.38
N GLN A 130 -6.52 -12.00 -8.36
CA GLN A 130 -6.50 -13.06 -9.38
C GLN A 130 -7.71 -13.95 -9.12
N ASP A 131 -8.58 -14.09 -10.12
CA ASP A 131 -9.53 -15.21 -10.21
C ASP A 131 -8.77 -16.51 -10.51
#